data_AF-A0A962ZEC8-F1
#
_entry.id   AF-A0A962ZEC8-F1
#
_cell.length_a   1.000
_cell.length_b   1.000
_cell.length_c   1.000
_cell.angle_alpha   90.00
_cell.angle_beta   90.00
_cell.angle_gamma   90.00
#
_symmetry.space_group_name_H-M   'P 1'
#
loop_
_entity.id
_entity.type
_entity.pdbx_description
1 polymer ?
#
loop_
_entity_poly.entity_id
_entity_poly.type
_entity_poly.pdbx_seq_one_letter_code
_entity_poly.pdbx_strand_id
1 'polypeptide(L)'
;MSALPETRTDAVFATRKQRLVAACARIAPAWPLDQMIAVNPLWQWREQPFRDVAASLSALGNMHCLMSVDHYRALWGSTITAQHLEQACRELDIAFDPDTLLADQDDSELPQWYNVSDLIDADEQSQRKHGNSISWHDEIIHQLSQFCGDLLQTVDPSSLDAHTFYGHWLDTVRADRGLAILMDTPTLPRAFAALPDTLDALYGFAFDTLGTNDDAIGDYGIALLLDIHGWASALSWQRWQAQLRNAEHSALEGLLAARLAWELVLWQIHDGNKSPWFARWQNQWQQVPRLMARHRQAQQNMLAWQRACELAFQSQLVSQLQQPLPPTENATPLLQAAFCIDVRSEVMRRALETQHPRIQTLGFAGFFGLPIT
;
A
#
# COMPACT_ATOMS: atom_id res chain seq x y z
N MET A 1 8.16 36.48 10.72
CA MET A 1 9.45 36.00 10.19
C MET A 1 10.14 35.24 11.31
N SER A 2 9.85 33.95 11.44
CA SER A 2 10.61 33.06 12.33
C SER A 2 11.83 32.62 11.54
N ALA A 3 13.02 32.71 12.11
CA ALA A 3 14.25 32.26 11.47
C ALA A 3 14.14 30.77 11.14
N LEU A 4 14.59 30.38 9.93
CA LEU A 4 14.75 28.98 9.55
C LEU A 4 15.72 28.32 10.55
N PRO A 5 15.41 27.16 11.15
CA PRO A 5 16.28 26.57 12.16
C PRO A 5 17.58 26.06 11.51
N GLU A 6 18.72 26.38 12.13
CA GLU A 6 20.03 25.78 11.84
C GLU A 6 19.95 24.24 11.90
N THR A 7 20.79 23.57 11.10
CA THR A 7 20.90 22.12 10.94
C THR A 7 20.89 21.39 12.29
N ARG A 8 19.74 20.83 12.65
CA ARG A 8 19.47 20.23 13.95
C ARG A 8 19.99 18.78 13.97
N THR A 9 21.27 18.62 14.31
CA THR A 9 21.97 17.32 14.39
C THR A 9 21.73 16.59 15.71
N ASP A 10 20.48 16.57 16.22
CA ASP A 10 20.14 15.87 17.46
C ASP A 10 19.78 14.40 17.16
N ALA A 11 20.14 13.48 18.06
CA ALA A 11 19.85 12.05 17.94
C ALA A 11 18.34 11.76 17.78
N VAL A 12 17.50 12.61 18.37
CA VAL A 12 16.03 12.56 18.20
C VAL A 12 15.66 12.82 16.74
N PHE A 13 16.22 13.87 16.12
CA PHE A 13 15.95 14.18 14.71
C PHE A 13 16.37 13.03 13.80
N ALA A 14 17.58 12.49 13.99
CA ALA A 14 18.08 11.35 13.21
C ALA A 14 17.14 10.13 13.32
N THR A 15 16.67 9.82 14.53
CA THR A 15 15.73 8.73 14.79
C THR A 15 14.39 8.94 14.07
N ARG A 16 13.83 10.15 14.17
CA ARG A 16 12.57 10.51 13.50
C ARG A 16 12.69 10.42 11.98
N LYS A 17 13.77 10.97 11.42
CA LYS A 17 14.08 10.89 9.98
C LYS A 17 14.19 9.43 9.52
N GLN A 18 14.93 8.61 10.26
CA GLN A 18 15.08 7.18 9.93
C GLN A 18 13.74 6.45 9.91
N ARG A 19 12.86 6.70 10.90
CA ARG A 19 11.52 6.11 10.98
C ARG A 19 10.64 6.55 9.81
N LEU A 20 10.65 7.84 9.47
CA LEU A 20 9.91 8.38 8.33
C LEU A 20 10.36 7.72 7.02
N VAL A 21 11.66 7.71 6.75
CA VAL A 21 12.24 7.14 5.52
C VAL A 21 12.03 5.61 5.45
N ALA A 22 11.98 4.92 6.58
CA ALA A 22 11.67 3.49 6.61
C ALA A 22 10.28 3.15 6.04
N ALA A 23 9.34 4.12 5.99
CA ALA A 23 8.06 3.96 5.30
C ALA A 23 8.23 3.61 3.82
N CYS A 24 9.23 4.18 3.15
CA CYS A 24 9.52 3.88 1.75
C CYS A 24 9.81 2.39 1.53
N ALA A 25 10.39 1.70 2.53
CA ALA A 25 10.66 0.26 2.46
C ALA A 25 9.39 -0.61 2.53
N ARG A 26 8.20 -0.04 2.76
CA ARG A 26 6.92 -0.75 2.82
C ARG A 26 6.14 -0.77 1.51
N ILE A 27 6.59 -0.04 0.49
CA ILE A 27 5.90 0.02 -0.80
C ILE A 27 6.44 -1.04 -1.76
N ALA A 28 5.55 -1.89 -2.30
CA ALA A 28 5.92 -2.93 -3.25
C ALA A 28 6.31 -2.36 -4.64
N PRO A 29 7.29 -2.94 -5.33
CA PRO A 29 7.71 -2.50 -6.67
C PRO A 29 6.76 -3.05 -7.75
N ALA A 30 5.51 -2.60 -7.80
CA ALA A 30 4.46 -3.16 -8.65
C ALA A 30 4.50 -2.72 -10.14
N TRP A 31 5.51 -1.95 -10.56
CA TRP A 31 5.67 -1.47 -11.93
C TRP A 31 6.72 -2.29 -12.73
N PRO A 32 6.76 -2.16 -14.07
CA PRO A 32 5.71 -1.58 -14.88
C PRO A 32 4.48 -2.50 -14.94
N LEU A 33 3.29 -1.91 -15.06
CA LEU A 33 2.02 -2.64 -14.87
C LEU A 33 1.79 -3.73 -15.93
N ASP A 34 2.30 -3.54 -17.14
CA ASP A 34 2.25 -4.51 -18.24
C ASP A 34 3.18 -5.72 -18.04
N GLN A 35 4.15 -5.61 -17.13
CA GLN A 35 5.08 -6.68 -16.74
C GLN A 35 4.86 -7.13 -15.29
N MET A 36 3.78 -6.69 -14.65
CA MET A 36 3.43 -7.09 -13.29
C MET A 36 3.01 -8.56 -13.29
N ILE A 37 3.98 -9.46 -13.17
CA ILE A 37 3.76 -10.90 -13.06
C ILE A 37 4.16 -11.33 -11.64
N ALA A 38 3.16 -11.72 -10.84
CA ALA A 38 3.34 -12.37 -9.54
C ALA A 38 4.09 -11.57 -8.46
N VAL A 39 4.15 -10.23 -8.55
CA VAL A 39 4.60 -9.40 -7.41
C VAL A 39 3.48 -9.38 -6.38
N ASN A 40 3.69 -10.03 -5.23
CA ASN A 40 2.80 -9.90 -4.09
C ASN A 40 2.76 -8.41 -3.67
N PRO A 41 1.59 -7.73 -3.68
CA PRO A 41 1.49 -6.32 -3.28
C PRO A 41 1.92 -6.09 -1.82
N LEU A 42 1.96 -7.16 -1.02
CA LEU A 42 2.41 -7.16 0.37
C LEU A 42 3.84 -7.68 0.53
N TRP A 43 4.64 -7.79 -0.54
CA TRP A 43 5.99 -8.39 -0.50
C TRP A 43 6.93 -7.73 0.52
N GLN A 44 6.80 -6.42 0.71
CA GLN A 44 7.58 -5.65 1.68
C GLN A 44 7.09 -5.76 3.13
N TRP A 45 5.99 -6.49 3.32
CA TRP A 45 5.37 -6.77 4.61
C TRP A 45 5.48 -8.25 5.01
N ARG A 46 6.19 -9.07 4.22
CA ARG A 46 6.28 -10.54 4.38
C ARG A 46 6.79 -11.02 5.75
N GLU A 47 7.50 -10.18 6.48
CA GLU A 47 8.01 -10.48 7.83
C GLU A 47 6.93 -10.29 8.92
N GLN A 48 5.75 -9.77 8.57
CA GLN A 48 4.65 -9.51 9.49
C GLN A 48 3.47 -10.47 9.24
N PRO A 49 2.71 -10.84 10.29
CA PRO A 49 1.49 -11.61 10.11
C PRO A 49 0.48 -10.87 9.23
N PHE A 50 -0.16 -11.59 8.29
CA PHE A 50 -1.13 -11.00 7.36
C PHE A 50 -2.22 -10.15 8.04
N ARG A 51 -2.77 -10.63 9.18
CA ARG A 51 -3.78 -9.91 9.96
C ARG A 51 -3.32 -8.53 10.46
N ASP A 52 -2.03 -8.37 10.74
CA ASP A 52 -1.46 -7.12 11.24
C ASP A 52 -1.22 -6.15 10.08
N VAL A 53 -0.79 -6.68 8.94
CA VAL A 53 -0.66 -5.92 7.69
C VAL A 53 -2.01 -5.43 7.20
N ALA A 54 -3.03 -6.31 7.17
CA ALA A 54 -4.40 -5.96 6.76
C ALA A 54 -5.01 -4.88 7.66
N ALA A 55 -4.82 -4.98 8.97
CA ALA A 55 -5.25 -3.96 9.92
C ALA A 55 -4.52 -2.63 9.69
N SER A 56 -3.23 -2.67 9.41
CA SER A 56 -2.42 -1.46 9.16
C SER A 56 -2.83 -0.74 7.88
N LEU A 57 -3.02 -1.48 6.79
CA LEU A 57 -3.44 -0.93 5.51
C LEU A 57 -4.88 -0.39 5.55
N SER A 58 -5.76 -1.06 6.29
CA SER A 58 -7.11 -0.56 6.53
C SER A 58 -7.08 0.75 7.32
N ALA A 59 -6.38 0.77 8.45
CA ALA A 59 -6.32 1.92 9.34
C ALA A 59 -5.61 3.17 8.76
N LEU A 60 -4.56 2.96 7.96
CA LEU A 60 -3.71 4.05 7.43
C LEU A 60 -4.11 4.52 6.03
N GLY A 61 -4.69 3.63 5.22
CA GLY A 61 -5.00 3.91 3.81
C GLY A 61 -6.39 3.48 3.37
N ASN A 62 -7.27 3.11 4.29
CA ASN A 62 -8.63 2.64 4.01
C ASN A 62 -8.67 1.47 3.00
N MET A 63 -7.66 0.60 3.03
CA MET A 63 -7.53 -0.54 2.12
C MET A 63 -8.08 -1.81 2.75
N HIS A 64 -8.86 -2.57 2.00
CA HIS A 64 -9.49 -3.80 2.46
C HIS A 64 -8.77 -5.02 1.85
N CYS A 65 -8.21 -5.89 2.70
CA CYS A 65 -7.48 -7.09 2.25
C CYS A 65 -8.34 -8.37 2.29
N LEU A 66 -9.60 -8.27 2.72
CA LEU A 66 -10.53 -9.38 2.85
C LEU A 66 -11.73 -9.18 1.93
N MET A 67 -12.43 -10.26 1.61
CA MET A 67 -13.67 -10.18 0.85
C MET A 67 -14.82 -9.66 1.73
N SER A 68 -15.89 -9.18 1.11
CA SER A 68 -17.06 -8.69 1.84
C SER A 68 -17.79 -9.83 2.57
N VAL A 69 -18.59 -9.47 3.59
CA VAL A 69 -19.49 -10.40 4.29
C VAL A 69 -20.39 -11.15 3.30
N ASP A 70 -20.93 -10.47 2.29
CA ASP A 70 -21.78 -11.07 1.27
C ASP A 70 -21.08 -12.17 0.46
N HIS A 71 -19.79 -11.99 0.18
CA HIS A 71 -18.99 -13.01 -0.49
C HIS A 71 -18.95 -14.30 0.33
N TYR A 72 -18.63 -14.21 1.63
CA TYR A 72 -18.57 -15.38 2.49
C TYR A 72 -19.94 -15.99 2.75
N ARG A 73 -20.99 -15.15 2.87
CA ARG A 73 -22.38 -15.58 3.00
C ARG A 73 -22.83 -16.42 1.79
N ALA A 74 -22.42 -16.04 0.58
CA ALA A 74 -22.72 -16.81 -0.63
C ALA A 74 -22.02 -18.17 -0.69
N LEU A 75 -20.83 -18.29 -0.08
CA LEU A 75 -20.08 -19.54 0.01
C LEU A 75 -20.52 -20.45 1.16
N TRP A 76 -21.15 -19.89 2.19
CA TRP A 76 -21.61 -20.64 3.35
C TRP A 76 -22.72 -21.64 2.98
N GLY A 77 -22.57 -22.89 3.43
CA GLY A 77 -23.50 -23.98 3.13
C GLY A 77 -23.33 -24.59 1.74
N SER A 78 -22.58 -23.97 0.83
CA SER A 78 -22.25 -24.52 -0.49
C SER A 78 -20.80 -25.02 -0.55
N THR A 79 -19.85 -24.11 -0.39
CA THR A 79 -18.40 -24.37 -0.44
C THR A 79 -17.82 -24.47 0.96
N ILE A 80 -18.17 -23.52 1.84
CA ILE A 80 -17.74 -23.49 3.23
C ILE A 80 -18.77 -24.28 4.05
N THR A 81 -18.29 -25.29 4.79
CA THR A 81 -19.11 -26.13 5.67
C THR A 81 -18.86 -25.76 7.14
N ALA A 82 -19.76 -26.21 8.03
CA ALA A 82 -19.59 -26.00 9.47
C ALA A 82 -18.26 -26.53 10.00
N GLN A 83 -17.79 -27.67 9.50
CA GLN A 83 -16.50 -28.25 9.88
C GLN A 83 -15.33 -27.32 9.52
N HIS A 84 -15.35 -26.70 8.33
CA HIS A 84 -14.31 -25.77 7.91
C HIS A 84 -14.27 -24.53 8.81
N LEU A 85 -15.43 -23.95 9.11
CA LEU A 85 -15.51 -22.77 9.96
C LEU A 85 -15.16 -23.07 11.42
N GLU A 86 -15.62 -24.20 11.97
CA GLU A 86 -15.28 -24.62 13.32
C GLU A 86 -13.77 -24.86 13.47
N GLN A 87 -13.12 -25.44 12.45
CA GLN A 87 -11.66 -25.56 12.44
C GLN A 87 -10.98 -24.19 12.38
N ALA A 88 -11.41 -23.29 11.49
CA ALA A 88 -10.87 -21.93 11.41
C ALA A 88 -11.00 -21.17 12.74
N CYS A 89 -12.17 -21.25 13.39
CA CYS A 89 -12.42 -20.63 14.69
C CYS A 89 -11.47 -21.18 15.76
N ARG A 90 -11.25 -22.50 15.80
CA ARG A 90 -10.27 -23.11 16.72
C ARG A 90 -8.83 -22.68 16.44
N GLU A 91 -8.42 -22.58 15.16
CA GLU A 91 -7.07 -22.14 14.79
C GLU A 91 -6.80 -20.68 15.18
N LEU A 92 -7.85 -19.84 15.20
CA LEU A 92 -7.76 -18.42 15.50
C LEU A 92 -8.17 -18.03 16.93
N ASP A 93 -8.57 -19.00 17.75
CA ASP A 93 -9.11 -18.79 19.10
C ASP A 93 -10.34 -17.86 19.14
N ILE A 94 -11.28 -18.10 18.22
CA ILE A 94 -12.54 -17.37 18.07
C ILE A 94 -13.70 -18.30 18.42
N ALA A 95 -14.74 -17.76 19.08
CA ALA A 95 -15.94 -18.53 19.38
C ALA A 95 -16.68 -18.92 18.09
N PHE A 96 -17.04 -20.20 17.97
CA PHE A 96 -17.82 -20.68 16.83
C PHE A 96 -19.29 -20.25 16.96
N ASP A 97 -19.68 -19.26 16.16
CA ASP A 97 -21.06 -18.83 15.96
C ASP A 97 -21.20 -18.22 14.55
N PRO A 98 -21.64 -19.00 13.54
CA PRO A 98 -21.73 -18.53 12.16
C PRO A 98 -22.56 -17.24 11.99
N ASP A 99 -23.66 -17.11 12.74
CA ASP A 99 -24.57 -15.98 12.62
C ASP A 99 -23.94 -14.71 13.21
N THR A 100 -23.29 -14.82 14.37
CA THR A 100 -22.54 -13.69 14.96
C THR A 100 -21.31 -13.32 14.13
N LEU A 101 -20.64 -14.29 13.50
CA LEU A 101 -19.48 -14.04 12.64
C LEU A 101 -19.86 -13.39 11.30
N LEU A 102 -21.10 -13.60 10.81
CA LEU A 102 -21.66 -12.93 9.63
C LEU A 102 -22.52 -11.72 9.97
N ALA A 103 -22.72 -11.44 11.26
CA ALA A 103 -23.37 -10.22 11.70
C ALA A 103 -22.53 -9.05 11.21
N ASP A 104 -23.20 -8.12 10.55
CA ASP A 104 -22.61 -6.98 9.87
C ASP A 104 -21.68 -6.22 10.83
N GLN A 105 -20.38 -6.42 10.69
CA GLN A 105 -19.42 -5.46 11.20
C GLN A 105 -19.34 -4.42 10.11
N ASP A 106 -20.12 -3.35 10.27
CA ASP A 106 -20.06 -2.23 9.35
C ASP A 106 -18.69 -1.57 9.48
N ASP A 107 -17.71 -2.06 8.70
CA ASP A 107 -16.36 -1.50 8.62
C ASP A 107 -16.40 -0.01 8.24
N SER A 108 -17.52 0.47 7.68
CA SER A 108 -17.72 1.88 7.32
C SER A 108 -17.73 2.84 8.52
N GLU A 109 -17.91 2.34 9.75
CA GLU A 109 -17.83 3.14 10.98
C GLU A 109 -16.45 3.11 11.66
N LEU A 110 -15.49 2.34 11.15
CA LEU A 110 -14.18 2.27 11.78
C LEU A 110 -13.44 3.61 11.63
N PRO A 111 -12.90 4.17 12.73
CA PRO A 111 -12.09 5.37 12.63
C PRO A 111 -10.86 5.08 11.76
N GLN A 112 -10.50 6.05 10.93
CA GLN A 112 -9.33 5.98 10.06
C GLN A 112 -8.27 7.02 10.47
N TRP A 113 -7.05 6.82 9.97
CA TRP A 113 -6.07 7.90 9.89
C TRP A 113 -6.57 8.97 8.92
N TYR A 114 -6.28 10.24 9.22
CA TYR A 114 -6.64 11.38 8.36
C TYR A 114 -5.41 12.27 8.25
N ASN A 115 -4.91 12.44 7.04
CA ASN A 115 -3.87 13.42 6.74
C ASN A 115 -4.43 14.85 6.96
N VAL A 116 -3.54 15.84 7.03
CA VAL A 116 -3.93 17.25 7.21
C VAL A 116 -4.87 17.69 6.08
N SER A 117 -4.61 17.26 4.84
CA SER A 117 -5.52 17.45 3.71
C SER A 117 -6.95 16.97 4.00
N ASP A 118 -7.08 15.74 4.51
CA ASP A 118 -8.39 15.11 4.72
C ASP A 118 -9.15 15.79 5.87
N LEU A 119 -8.44 16.26 6.90
CA LEU A 119 -9.02 17.02 8.00
C LEU A 119 -9.54 18.38 7.56
N ILE A 120 -8.84 19.04 6.64
CA ILE A 120 -9.27 20.32 6.06
C ILE A 120 -10.49 20.10 5.18
N ASP A 121 -10.45 19.13 4.25
CA ASP A 121 -11.56 18.83 3.35
C ASP A 121 -12.85 18.50 4.14
N ALA A 122 -12.73 17.72 5.21
CA ALA A 122 -13.85 17.42 6.10
C ALA A 122 -14.42 18.66 6.81
N ASP A 123 -13.56 19.58 7.28
CA ASP A 123 -13.99 20.83 7.92
C ASP A 123 -14.68 21.76 6.91
N GLU A 124 -14.12 21.92 5.71
CA GLU A 124 -14.68 22.78 4.66
C GLU A 124 -16.01 22.26 4.12
N GLN A 125 -16.16 20.93 4.00
CA GLN A 125 -17.42 20.28 3.66
C GLN A 125 -18.48 20.53 4.73
N SER A 126 -18.12 20.40 6.02
CA SER A 126 -19.04 20.64 7.14
C SER A 126 -19.55 22.08 7.19
N GLN A 127 -18.70 23.04 6.79
CA GLN A 127 -19.02 24.46 6.74
C GLN A 127 -19.78 24.86 5.46
N ARG A 128 -20.08 23.91 4.56
CA ARG A 128 -20.72 24.14 3.25
C ARG A 128 -20.03 25.23 2.42
N LYS A 129 -18.72 25.39 2.61
CA LYS A 129 -17.91 26.33 1.81
C LYS A 129 -17.72 25.84 0.37
N HIS A 130 -17.93 24.55 0.14
CA HIS A 130 -17.82 23.91 -1.16
C HIS A 130 -19.12 24.03 -1.98
N GLY A 131 -19.14 25.01 -2.89
CA GLY A 131 -19.85 24.86 -4.16
C GLY A 131 -18.86 24.40 -5.23
N ASN A 132 -18.86 23.12 -5.61
CA ASN A 132 -18.10 22.54 -6.73
C ASN A 132 -16.56 22.73 -6.77
N SER A 133 -15.88 23.14 -5.70
CA SER A 133 -14.40 23.18 -5.66
C SER A 133 -13.78 21.78 -5.52
N ILE A 134 -12.57 21.61 -6.08
CA ILE A 134 -11.76 20.39 -5.99
C ILE A 134 -11.28 20.23 -4.54
N SER A 135 -11.23 19.00 -4.02
CA SER A 135 -10.69 18.72 -2.68
C SER A 135 -9.17 18.92 -2.64
N TRP A 136 -8.62 19.28 -1.47
CA TRP A 136 -7.17 19.37 -1.31
C TRP A 136 -6.49 18.02 -1.55
N HIS A 137 -7.11 16.94 -1.07
CA HIS A 137 -6.62 15.58 -1.31
C HIS A 137 -6.45 15.28 -2.82
N ASP A 138 -7.50 15.54 -3.61
CA ASP A 138 -7.47 15.29 -5.06
C ASP A 138 -6.44 16.18 -5.77
N GLU A 139 -6.34 17.46 -5.38
CA GLU A 139 -5.37 18.38 -5.98
C GLU A 139 -3.93 17.99 -5.68
N ILE A 140 -3.62 17.59 -4.45
CA ILE A 140 -2.28 17.10 -4.08
C ILE A 140 -1.89 15.89 -4.94
N ILE A 141 -2.79 14.91 -5.08
CA ILE A 141 -2.56 13.72 -5.89
C ILE A 141 -2.38 14.11 -7.35
N HIS A 142 -3.21 15.02 -7.87
CA HIS A 142 -3.13 15.49 -9.25
C HIS A 142 -1.78 16.17 -9.54
N GLN A 143 -1.40 17.15 -8.73
CA GLN A 143 -0.18 17.93 -8.89
C GLN A 143 1.07 17.04 -8.81
N LEU A 144 1.15 16.17 -7.80
CA LEU A 144 2.27 15.23 -7.68
C LEU A 144 2.30 14.24 -8.83
N SER A 145 1.15 13.81 -9.34
CA SER A 145 1.07 12.90 -10.48
C SER A 145 1.54 13.54 -11.78
N GLN A 146 1.13 14.78 -12.05
CA GLN A 146 1.62 15.53 -13.19
C GLN A 146 3.13 15.75 -13.10
N PHE A 147 3.62 16.14 -11.93
CA PHE A 147 5.04 16.30 -11.68
C PHE A 147 5.83 15.01 -11.91
N CYS A 148 5.40 13.88 -11.33
CA CYS A 148 6.07 12.60 -11.51
C CYS A 148 6.07 12.16 -12.99
N GLY A 149 4.95 12.37 -13.69
CA GLY A 149 4.81 12.07 -15.11
C GLY A 149 5.78 12.86 -15.98
N ASP A 150 5.91 14.15 -15.74
CA ASP A 150 6.85 15.02 -16.46
C ASP A 150 8.31 14.72 -16.10
N LEU A 151 8.63 14.62 -14.80
CA LEU A 151 9.98 14.37 -14.33
C LEU A 151 10.55 13.05 -14.88
N LEU A 152 9.78 11.96 -14.80
CA LEU A 152 10.24 10.64 -15.22
C LEU A 152 10.30 10.47 -16.75
N GLN A 153 9.74 11.41 -17.52
CA GLN A 153 9.90 11.49 -18.97
C GLN A 153 11.11 12.35 -19.37
N THR A 154 11.46 13.35 -18.57
CA THR A 154 12.48 14.35 -18.91
C THR A 154 13.85 14.05 -18.31
N VAL A 155 13.89 13.33 -17.17
CA VAL A 155 15.12 12.97 -16.45
C VAL A 155 15.27 11.47 -16.42
N ASP A 156 16.51 10.97 -16.60
CA ASP A 156 16.82 9.55 -16.41
C ASP A 156 16.51 9.14 -14.96
N PRO A 157 15.52 8.25 -14.72
CA PRO A 157 15.13 7.87 -13.38
C PRO A 157 16.28 7.28 -12.56
N SER A 158 17.27 6.64 -13.19
CA SER A 158 18.41 6.05 -12.50
C SER A 158 19.39 7.07 -11.91
N SER A 159 19.32 8.32 -12.36
CA SER A 159 20.13 9.44 -11.86
C SER A 159 19.47 10.22 -10.72
N LEU A 160 18.19 9.98 -10.45
CA LEU A 160 17.44 10.67 -9.40
C LEU A 160 17.77 10.11 -8.01
N ASP A 161 18.11 11.00 -7.09
CA ASP A 161 18.12 10.73 -5.66
C ASP A 161 17.02 11.54 -4.94
N ALA A 162 16.90 11.35 -3.63
CA ALA A 162 15.91 12.04 -2.80
C ALA A 162 16.02 13.58 -2.89
N HIS A 163 17.25 14.12 -2.90
CA HIS A 163 17.51 15.56 -2.90
C HIS A 163 17.18 16.17 -4.25
N THR A 164 17.62 15.56 -5.35
CA THR A 164 17.33 16.06 -6.70
C THR A 164 15.85 15.96 -7.02
N PHE A 165 15.19 14.86 -6.62
CA PHE A 165 13.74 14.70 -6.81
C PHE A 165 12.96 15.81 -6.10
N TYR A 166 13.25 16.03 -4.81
CA TYR A 166 12.59 17.07 -4.03
C TYR A 166 12.89 18.47 -4.57
N GLY A 167 14.15 18.75 -4.96
CA GLY A 167 14.54 20.02 -5.56
C GLY A 167 13.77 20.33 -6.85
N HIS A 168 13.66 19.35 -7.76
CA HIS A 168 12.86 19.50 -8.98
C HIS A 168 11.38 19.77 -8.67
N TRP A 169 10.80 19.04 -7.70
CA TRP A 169 9.41 19.28 -7.30
C TRP A 169 9.22 20.69 -6.74
N LEU A 170 10.14 21.12 -5.87
CA LEU A 170 10.09 22.41 -5.20
C LEU A 170 10.19 23.57 -6.20
N ASP A 171 11.10 23.47 -7.19
CA ASP A 171 11.23 24.45 -8.26
C ASP A 171 9.95 24.54 -9.11
N THR A 172 9.38 23.38 -9.47
CA THR A 172 8.13 23.31 -10.24
C THR A 172 6.97 23.94 -9.49
N VAL A 173 6.74 23.57 -8.23
CA VAL A 173 5.59 24.06 -7.45
C VAL A 173 5.70 25.54 -7.10
N ARG A 174 6.92 26.07 -6.94
CA ARG A 174 7.16 27.51 -6.73
C ARG A 174 6.95 28.35 -7.98
N ALA A 175 7.14 27.76 -9.16
CA ALA A 175 6.88 28.40 -10.45
C ALA A 175 5.39 28.36 -10.85
N ASP A 176 4.62 27.41 -10.31
CA ASP A 176 3.21 27.21 -10.64
C ASP A 176 2.31 28.30 -10.02
N ARG A 177 1.72 29.12 -10.89
CA ARG A 177 0.74 30.15 -10.49
C ARG A 177 -0.71 29.69 -10.65
N GLY A 178 -0.94 28.57 -11.32
CA GLY A 178 -2.26 28.00 -11.57
C GLY A 178 -2.90 27.45 -10.30
N LEU A 179 -2.12 26.82 -9.43
CA LEU A 179 -2.60 26.22 -8.16
C LEU A 179 -3.36 27.22 -7.28
N ALA A 180 -2.81 28.42 -7.10
CA ALA A 180 -3.42 29.45 -6.26
C ALA A 180 -4.75 29.96 -6.82
N ILE A 181 -4.90 29.94 -8.15
CA ILE A 181 -6.14 30.34 -8.85
C ILE A 181 -7.17 29.21 -8.76
N LEU A 182 -6.75 27.97 -9.03
CA LEU A 182 -7.61 26.79 -9.01
C LEU A 182 -8.23 26.55 -7.64
N MET A 183 -7.42 26.71 -6.59
CA MET A 183 -7.82 26.48 -5.19
C MET A 183 -8.31 27.75 -4.48
N ASP A 184 -8.51 28.86 -5.20
CA ASP A 184 -8.92 30.18 -4.65
C ASP A 184 -8.11 30.59 -3.40
N THR A 185 -6.81 30.28 -3.39
CA THR A 185 -5.94 30.42 -2.22
C THR A 185 -4.72 31.29 -2.57
N PRO A 186 -4.83 32.63 -2.48
CA PRO A 186 -3.77 33.55 -2.91
C PRO A 186 -2.51 33.50 -2.02
N THR A 187 -2.60 32.91 -0.82
CA THR A 187 -1.46 32.73 0.10
C THR A 187 -0.58 31.53 -0.25
N LEU A 188 -1.05 30.65 -1.14
CA LEU A 188 -0.39 29.39 -1.49
C LEU A 188 1.03 29.58 -2.06
N PRO A 189 1.29 30.51 -3.01
CA PRO A 189 2.64 30.71 -3.56
C PRO A 189 3.64 31.16 -2.49
N ARG A 190 3.18 31.97 -1.52
CA ARG A 190 4.02 32.42 -0.40
C ARG A 190 4.36 31.26 0.53
N ALA A 191 3.44 30.33 0.76
CA ALA A 191 3.69 29.15 1.58
C ALA A 191 4.70 28.20 0.90
N PHE A 192 4.57 27.93 -0.40
CA PHE A 192 5.57 27.16 -1.16
C PHE A 192 6.94 27.83 -1.20
N ALA A 193 6.99 29.16 -1.34
CA ALA A 193 8.25 29.91 -1.26
C ALA A 193 8.92 29.81 0.12
N ALA A 194 8.16 29.56 1.18
CA ALA A 194 8.68 29.43 2.54
C ALA A 194 9.15 28.00 2.89
N LEU A 195 8.91 27.01 2.03
CA LEU A 195 9.41 25.66 2.26
C LEU A 195 10.95 25.62 2.25
N PRO A 196 11.59 24.80 3.08
CA PRO A 196 13.04 24.66 3.08
C PRO A 196 13.58 24.00 1.81
N ASP A 197 14.77 24.41 1.34
CA ASP A 197 15.39 23.87 0.13
C ASP A 197 16.09 22.51 0.34
N THR A 198 16.24 22.06 1.59
CA THR A 198 16.91 20.80 1.92
C THR A 198 15.97 19.87 2.66
N LEU A 199 16.12 18.56 2.42
CA LEU A 199 15.32 17.52 3.07
C LEU A 199 15.41 17.57 4.60
N ASP A 200 16.61 17.79 5.15
CA ASP A 200 16.79 17.81 6.60
C ASP A 200 16.08 19.00 7.25
N ALA A 201 16.15 20.18 6.62
CA ALA A 201 15.42 21.35 7.08
C ALA A 201 13.90 21.17 6.92
N LEU A 202 13.45 20.56 5.83
CA LEU A 202 12.04 20.21 5.61
C LEU A 202 11.53 19.27 6.71
N TYR A 203 12.23 18.16 6.95
CA TYR A 203 11.84 17.18 7.96
C TYR A 203 11.87 17.77 9.37
N GLY A 204 12.90 18.57 9.69
CA GLY A 204 12.99 19.25 10.98
C GLY A 204 11.79 20.16 11.20
N PHE A 205 11.47 20.97 10.18
CA PHE A 205 10.31 21.85 10.19
C PHE A 205 8.99 21.07 10.25
N ALA A 206 8.88 19.94 9.55
CA ALA A 206 7.72 19.07 9.61
C ALA A 206 7.51 18.48 11.00
N PHE A 207 8.57 17.96 11.62
CA PHE A 207 8.49 17.35 12.95
C PHE A 207 8.14 18.37 14.03
N ASP A 208 8.66 19.60 13.93
CA ASP A 208 8.35 20.67 14.88
C ASP A 208 6.93 21.23 14.69
N THR A 209 6.37 21.16 13.47
CA THR A 209 5.07 21.75 13.13
C THR A 209 3.91 20.75 13.26
N LEU A 210 4.08 19.54 12.72
CA LEU A 210 3.03 18.53 12.58
C LEU A 210 3.10 17.45 13.66
N GLY A 211 4.29 17.14 14.19
CA GLY A 211 4.55 15.92 14.96
C GLY A 211 4.40 16.06 16.47
N THR A 212 3.79 15.05 17.10
CA THR A 212 3.66 14.94 18.58
C THR A 212 3.94 13.54 19.15
N ASN A 213 4.16 12.51 18.32
CA ASN A 213 4.51 11.16 18.76
C ASN A 213 5.59 10.54 17.84
N ASP A 214 6.76 10.30 18.41
CA ASP A 214 7.94 9.80 17.68
C ASP A 214 7.75 8.38 17.13
N ASP A 215 6.95 7.55 17.81
CA ASP A 215 6.77 6.14 17.45
C ASP A 215 5.87 5.96 16.23
N ALA A 216 4.96 6.90 15.97
CA ALA A 216 4.00 6.83 14.87
C ALA A 216 4.48 7.53 13.57
N ILE A 217 5.67 8.14 13.56
CA ILE A 217 6.16 8.90 12.39
C ILE A 217 6.32 7.99 11.16
N GLY A 218 6.76 6.74 11.36
CA GLY A 218 6.84 5.77 10.27
C GLY A 218 5.48 5.43 9.69
N ASP A 219 4.46 5.28 10.53
CA ASP A 219 3.07 5.00 10.12
C ASP A 219 2.49 6.18 9.33
N TYR A 220 2.77 7.41 9.74
CA TYR A 220 2.38 8.58 8.97
C TYR A 220 3.06 8.63 7.59
N GLY A 221 4.36 8.30 7.52
CA GLY A 221 5.05 8.17 6.23
C GLY A 221 4.42 7.11 5.32
N ILE A 222 3.92 6.01 5.89
CA ILE A 222 3.18 4.99 5.13
C ILE A 222 1.85 5.56 4.64
N ALA A 223 1.05 6.20 5.50
CA ALA A 223 -0.22 6.81 5.11
C ALA A 223 -0.06 7.81 3.94
N LEU A 224 0.95 8.68 4.01
CA LEU A 224 1.25 9.63 2.93
C LEU A 224 1.61 8.95 1.60
N LEU A 225 2.36 7.85 1.64
CA LEU A 225 2.71 7.10 0.44
C LEU A 225 1.56 6.26 -0.12
N LEU A 226 0.62 5.82 0.73
CA LEU A 226 -0.57 5.09 0.31
C LEU A 226 -1.53 5.98 -0.50
N ASP A 227 -1.65 7.27 -0.16
CA ASP A 227 -2.41 8.25 -0.97
C ASP A 227 -1.92 8.34 -2.42
N ILE A 228 -0.61 8.15 -2.64
CA ILE A 228 0.01 8.21 -3.96
C ILE A 228 0.68 6.89 -4.37
N HIS A 229 0.04 5.77 -3.97
CA HIS A 229 0.60 4.42 -4.06
C HIS A 229 1.10 4.05 -5.47
N GLY A 230 0.44 4.53 -6.54
CA GLY A 230 0.85 4.28 -7.92
C GLY A 230 2.27 4.78 -8.22
N TRP A 231 2.55 6.05 -7.96
CA TRP A 231 3.89 6.64 -8.17
C TRP A 231 4.89 6.16 -7.14
N ALA A 232 4.45 5.96 -5.88
CA ALA A 232 5.30 5.35 -4.86
C ALA A 232 5.80 3.96 -5.30
N SER A 233 4.93 3.15 -5.90
CA SER A 233 5.27 1.83 -6.45
C SER A 233 6.21 1.94 -7.66
N ALA A 234 6.03 2.94 -8.53
CA ALA A 234 6.91 3.18 -9.66
C ALA A 234 8.35 3.53 -9.22
N LEU A 235 8.50 4.39 -8.22
CA LEU A 235 9.82 4.71 -7.65
C LEU A 235 10.38 3.56 -6.81
N SER A 236 9.54 2.78 -6.12
CA SER A 236 9.99 1.55 -5.45
C SER A 236 10.54 0.53 -6.44
N TRP A 237 9.98 0.46 -7.66
CA TRP A 237 10.54 -0.35 -8.74
C TRP A 237 11.92 0.14 -9.19
N GLN A 238 12.13 1.45 -9.35
CA GLN A 238 13.48 1.98 -9.65
C GLN A 238 14.50 1.56 -8.59
N ARG A 239 14.11 1.65 -7.32
CA ARG A 239 14.93 1.17 -6.20
C ARG A 239 15.20 -0.33 -6.27
N TRP A 240 14.20 -1.14 -6.59
CA TRP A 240 14.39 -2.57 -6.80
C TRP A 240 15.38 -2.87 -7.93
N GLN A 241 15.26 -2.18 -9.07
CA GLN A 241 16.19 -2.32 -10.21
C GLN A 241 17.62 -1.89 -9.88
N ALA A 242 17.78 -0.85 -9.05
CA ALA A 242 19.09 -0.45 -8.54
C ALA A 242 19.68 -1.52 -7.61
N GLN A 243 18.89 -2.06 -6.68
CA GLN A 243 19.33 -3.11 -5.75
C GLN A 243 19.78 -4.39 -6.46
N LEU A 244 19.11 -4.81 -7.54
CA LEU A 244 19.54 -5.93 -8.38
C LEU A 244 20.93 -5.70 -9.01
N ARG A 245 21.32 -4.44 -9.17
CA ARG A 245 22.64 -4.01 -9.68
C ARG A 245 23.62 -3.65 -8.55
N ASN A 246 23.29 -3.96 -7.30
CA ASN A 246 24.04 -3.55 -6.10
C ASN A 246 24.24 -2.02 -5.98
N ALA A 247 23.25 -1.25 -6.43
CA ALA A 247 23.21 0.20 -6.30
C ALA A 247 22.06 0.64 -5.39
N GLU A 248 22.19 1.84 -4.82
CA GLU A 248 21.15 2.49 -4.03
C GLU A 248 20.33 3.46 -4.90
N HIS A 249 19.09 3.70 -4.48
CA HIS A 249 18.20 4.65 -5.14
C HIS A 249 17.16 5.17 -4.14
N SER A 250 17.09 6.49 -3.98
CA SER A 250 16.34 7.14 -2.91
C SER A 250 15.27 8.11 -3.41
N ALA A 251 14.95 8.15 -4.71
CA ALA A 251 13.94 9.08 -5.24
C ALA A 251 12.56 8.95 -4.58
N LEU A 252 12.19 7.75 -4.10
CA LEU A 252 10.96 7.53 -3.34
C LEU A 252 10.92 8.35 -2.03
N GLU A 253 12.07 8.60 -1.41
CA GLU A 253 12.17 9.47 -0.22
C GLU A 253 11.93 10.94 -0.59
N GLY A 254 12.34 11.35 -1.80
CA GLY A 254 12.02 12.66 -2.37
C GLY A 254 10.53 12.83 -2.63
N LEU A 255 9.83 11.78 -3.10
CA LEU A 255 8.37 11.79 -3.25
C LEU A 255 7.67 11.92 -1.89
N LEU A 256 8.12 11.15 -0.89
CA LEU A 256 7.61 11.27 0.48
C LEU A 256 7.81 12.70 1.02
N ALA A 257 8.98 13.30 0.76
CA ALA A 257 9.26 14.68 1.14
C ALA A 257 8.31 15.69 0.46
N ALA A 258 8.08 15.56 -0.85
CA ALA A 258 7.14 16.40 -1.59
C ALA A 258 5.70 16.29 -1.05
N ARG A 259 5.24 15.06 -0.77
CA ARG A 259 3.91 14.80 -0.19
C ARG A 259 3.78 15.37 1.23
N LEU A 260 4.81 15.26 2.06
CA LEU A 260 4.87 15.85 3.40
C LEU A 260 4.93 17.39 3.35
N ALA A 261 5.62 17.95 2.36
CA ALA A 261 5.71 19.40 2.19
C ALA A 261 4.35 20.04 1.85
N TRP A 262 3.49 19.33 1.12
CA TRP A 262 2.09 19.72 0.93
C TRP A 262 1.33 19.81 2.26
N GLU A 263 1.48 18.85 3.16
CA GLU A 263 0.85 18.87 4.49
C GLU A 263 1.28 20.10 5.29
N LEU A 264 2.57 20.45 5.22
CA LEU A 264 3.11 21.65 5.85
C LEU A 264 2.53 22.94 5.27
N VAL A 265 2.43 23.02 3.94
CA VAL A 265 1.85 24.17 3.24
C VAL A 265 0.41 24.37 3.69
N LEU A 266 -0.41 23.31 3.66
CA LEU A 266 -1.81 23.36 4.10
C LEU A 266 -1.94 23.75 5.57
N TRP A 267 -1.09 23.20 6.43
CA TRP A 267 -1.04 23.58 7.84
C TRP A 267 -0.78 25.08 8.02
N GLN A 268 0.16 25.65 7.26
CA GLN A 268 0.50 27.07 7.35
C GLN A 268 -0.63 27.97 6.86
N ILE A 269 -1.23 27.65 5.70
CA ILE A 269 -2.25 28.51 5.10
C ILE A 269 -3.56 28.52 5.91
N HIS A 270 -3.83 27.44 6.66
CA HIS A 270 -5.04 27.32 7.50
C HIS A 270 -4.79 27.63 8.99
N ASP A 271 -3.58 28.10 9.35
CA ASP A 271 -3.15 28.30 10.74
C ASP A 271 -3.50 27.09 11.62
N GLY A 272 -2.97 25.92 11.26
CA GLY A 272 -3.37 24.62 11.81
C GLY A 272 -3.39 24.55 13.35
N ASN A 273 -2.58 25.35 14.05
CA ASN A 273 -2.59 25.43 15.52
C ASN A 273 -3.87 26.06 16.11
N LYS A 274 -4.61 26.83 15.32
CA LYS A 274 -5.85 27.50 15.70
C LYS A 274 -7.08 26.94 14.99
N SER A 275 -6.91 25.90 14.18
CA SER A 275 -8.00 25.31 13.43
C SER A 275 -8.94 24.48 14.33
N PRO A 276 -10.23 24.32 13.96
CA PRO A 276 -11.16 23.47 14.71
C PRO A 276 -10.73 21.99 14.77
N TRP A 277 -10.00 21.52 13.76
CA TRP A 277 -9.54 20.13 13.62
C TRP A 277 -8.20 19.84 14.33
N PHE A 278 -7.51 20.84 14.87
CA PHE A 278 -6.23 20.69 15.57
C PHE A 278 -6.26 19.64 16.68
N ALA A 279 -7.30 19.66 17.51
CA ALA A 279 -7.45 18.71 18.62
C ALA A 279 -7.59 17.26 18.12
N ARG A 280 -8.28 17.06 16.98
CA ARG A 280 -8.42 15.75 16.33
C ARG A 280 -7.07 15.27 15.80
N TRP A 281 -6.31 16.15 15.13
CA TRP A 281 -4.95 15.85 14.67
C TRP A 281 -4.04 15.40 15.82
N GLN A 282 -3.95 16.19 16.90
CA GLN A 282 -3.14 15.84 18.07
C GLN A 282 -3.55 14.51 18.72
N ASN A 283 -4.86 14.28 18.81
CA ASN A 283 -5.39 13.07 19.42
C ASN A 283 -5.08 11.82 18.59
N GLN A 284 -5.09 11.93 17.26
CA GLN A 284 -4.84 10.81 16.35
C GLN A 284 -3.42 10.24 16.50
N TRP A 285 -2.40 11.11 16.64
CA TRP A 285 -1.01 10.72 16.92
C TRP A 285 -0.85 9.82 18.14
N GLN A 286 -1.64 10.07 19.19
CA GLN A 286 -1.58 9.30 20.44
C GLN A 286 -2.36 7.97 20.35
N GLN A 287 -3.20 7.83 19.33
CA GLN A 287 -4.10 6.69 19.17
C GLN A 287 -3.68 5.70 18.09
N VAL A 288 -2.60 5.94 17.34
CA VAL A 288 -2.19 5.05 16.24
C VAL A 288 -2.12 3.57 16.66
N PRO A 289 -1.49 3.17 17.78
CA PRO A 289 -1.50 1.75 18.19
C PRO A 289 -2.91 1.21 18.50
N ARG A 290 -3.78 2.04 19.08
CA ARG A 290 -5.17 1.68 19.38
C ARG A 290 -6.02 1.60 18.13
N LEU A 291 -5.74 2.45 17.14
CA LEU A 291 -6.36 2.46 15.82
C LEU A 291 -6.09 1.12 15.12
N MET A 292 -4.81 0.72 15.02
CA MET A 292 -4.41 -0.57 14.44
C MET A 292 -5.06 -1.75 15.19
N ALA A 293 -5.09 -1.71 16.52
CA ALA A 293 -5.71 -2.76 17.32
C ALA A 293 -7.22 -2.87 17.09
N ARG A 294 -7.93 -1.75 16.92
CA ARG A 294 -9.37 -1.72 16.59
C ARG A 294 -9.63 -2.36 15.23
N HIS A 295 -8.86 -1.98 14.22
CA HIS A 295 -8.94 -2.56 12.88
C HIS A 295 -8.66 -4.05 12.89
N ARG A 296 -7.62 -4.47 13.61
CA ARG A 296 -7.30 -5.90 13.80
C ARG A 296 -8.45 -6.66 14.45
N GLN A 297 -9.09 -6.08 15.46
CA GLN A 297 -10.23 -6.70 16.15
C GLN A 297 -11.45 -6.81 15.23
N ALA A 298 -11.76 -5.75 14.48
CA ALA A 298 -12.91 -5.74 13.58
C ALA A 298 -12.81 -6.82 12.49
N GLN A 299 -11.61 -7.00 11.94
CA GLN A 299 -11.36 -7.97 10.89
C GLN A 299 -11.32 -9.44 11.38
N GLN A 300 -11.35 -9.72 12.69
CA GLN A 300 -11.21 -11.09 13.22
C GLN A 300 -12.27 -12.06 12.67
N ASN A 301 -13.52 -11.60 12.59
CA ASN A 301 -14.61 -12.43 12.10
C ASN A 301 -14.40 -12.80 10.62
N MET A 302 -14.03 -11.84 9.80
CA MET A 302 -13.78 -12.06 8.37
C MET A 302 -12.52 -12.90 8.13
N LEU A 303 -11.51 -12.81 8.99
CA LEU A 303 -10.35 -13.71 8.96
C LEU A 303 -10.73 -15.17 9.22
N ALA A 304 -11.68 -15.43 10.12
CA ALA A 304 -12.19 -16.78 10.34
C ALA A 304 -12.88 -17.33 9.08
N TRP A 305 -13.69 -16.53 8.41
CA TRP A 305 -14.34 -16.90 7.15
C TRP A 305 -13.34 -17.11 6.01
N GLN A 306 -12.34 -16.23 5.88
CA GLN A 306 -11.26 -16.37 4.92
C GLN A 306 -10.52 -17.69 5.15
N ARG A 307 -10.16 -17.99 6.40
CA ARG A 307 -9.49 -19.24 6.75
C ARG A 307 -10.36 -20.46 6.49
N ALA A 308 -11.66 -20.38 6.75
CA ALA A 308 -12.61 -21.45 6.43
C ALA A 308 -12.71 -21.69 4.91
N CYS A 309 -12.64 -20.63 4.09
CA CYS A 309 -12.59 -20.73 2.64
C CYS A 309 -11.32 -21.43 2.15
N GLU A 310 -10.16 -21.09 2.73
CA GLU A 310 -8.90 -21.76 2.44
C GLU A 310 -8.95 -23.25 2.81
N LEU A 311 -9.50 -23.57 3.99
CA LEU A 311 -9.68 -24.96 4.43
C LEU A 311 -10.62 -25.73 3.50
N ALA A 312 -11.70 -25.10 3.02
CA ALA A 312 -12.61 -25.72 2.06
C ALA A 312 -11.88 -26.09 0.75
N PHE A 313 -11.08 -25.17 0.21
CA PHE A 313 -10.25 -25.42 -0.96
C PHE A 313 -9.23 -26.55 -0.69
N GLN A 314 -8.54 -26.50 0.45
CA GLN A 314 -7.56 -27.52 0.83
C GLN A 314 -8.19 -28.91 0.95
N SER A 315 -9.34 -29.04 1.61
CA SER A 315 -10.07 -30.30 1.75
C SER A 315 -10.45 -30.89 0.39
N GLN A 316 -10.95 -30.06 -0.53
CA GLN A 316 -11.30 -30.50 -1.88
C GLN A 316 -10.05 -30.97 -2.65
N LEU A 317 -8.96 -30.20 -2.59
CA LEU A 317 -7.71 -30.54 -3.26
C LEU A 317 -7.11 -31.85 -2.72
N VAL A 318 -7.07 -32.00 -1.39
CA VAL A 318 -6.57 -33.23 -0.75
C VAL A 318 -7.41 -34.44 -1.15
N SER A 319 -8.74 -34.31 -1.17
CA SER A 319 -9.64 -35.38 -1.61
C SER A 319 -9.36 -35.80 -3.05
N GLN A 320 -9.12 -34.85 -3.95
CA GLN A 320 -8.76 -35.13 -5.35
C GLN A 320 -7.41 -35.85 -5.47
N LEU A 321 -6.40 -35.41 -4.71
CA LEU A 321 -5.06 -36.01 -4.72
C LEU A 321 -5.03 -37.43 -4.13
N GLN A 322 -6.00 -37.76 -3.27
CA GLN A 322 -6.15 -39.11 -2.70
C GLN A 322 -6.92 -40.08 -3.60
N GLN A 323 -7.56 -39.60 -4.67
CA GLN A 323 -8.23 -40.50 -5.61
C GLN A 323 -7.19 -41.38 -6.33
N PRO A 324 -7.43 -42.69 -6.44
CA PRO A 324 -6.54 -43.55 -7.19
C PRO A 324 -6.50 -43.09 -8.65
N LEU A 325 -5.28 -42.98 -9.19
CA LEU A 325 -5.09 -42.72 -10.61
C LEU A 325 -5.77 -43.85 -11.40
N PRO A 326 -6.55 -43.52 -12.45
CA PRO A 326 -7.06 -44.55 -13.35
C PRO A 326 -5.87 -45.34 -13.90
N PRO A 327 -6.03 -46.67 -14.11
CA PRO A 327 -4.95 -47.49 -14.61
C PRO A 327 -4.47 -46.94 -15.96
N THR A 328 -3.24 -46.41 -15.98
CA THR A 328 -2.56 -46.06 -17.22
C THR A 328 -2.21 -47.34 -17.96
N GLU A 329 -2.74 -47.51 -19.17
CA GLU A 329 -2.21 -48.53 -20.08
C GLU A 329 -0.71 -48.25 -20.28
N ASN A 330 0.14 -49.25 -19.99
CA ASN A 330 1.59 -49.22 -20.22
C ASN A 330 1.93 -49.28 -21.72
N ALA A 331 1.23 -48.49 -22.55
CA ALA A 331 1.51 -48.35 -23.95
C ALA A 331 2.57 -47.27 -24.17
N THR A 332 3.52 -47.52 -25.08
CA THR A 332 4.52 -46.53 -25.46
C THR A 332 3.83 -45.26 -25.97
N PRO A 333 4.17 -44.07 -25.44
CA PRO A 333 3.56 -42.83 -25.88
C PRO A 333 3.85 -42.57 -27.36
N LEU A 334 2.85 -42.04 -28.07
CA LEU A 334 2.99 -41.57 -29.46
C LEU A 334 3.85 -40.30 -29.52
N LEU A 335 3.72 -39.45 -28.51
CA LEU A 335 4.44 -38.21 -28.32
C LEU A 335 4.57 -37.94 -26.82
N GLN A 336 5.75 -37.53 -26.39
CA GLN A 336 5.96 -36.99 -25.06
C GLN A 336 6.59 -35.59 -25.19
N ALA A 337 5.97 -34.59 -24.58
CA ALA A 337 6.40 -33.19 -24.69
C ALA A 337 6.59 -32.58 -23.30
N ALA A 338 7.70 -31.88 -23.09
CA ALA A 338 7.99 -31.18 -21.83
C ALA A 338 7.61 -29.70 -21.95
N PHE A 339 6.89 -29.20 -20.95
CA PHE A 339 6.42 -27.82 -20.82
C PHE A 339 6.90 -27.22 -19.50
N CYS A 340 6.87 -25.89 -19.37
CA CYS A 340 7.09 -25.25 -18.07
C CYS A 340 6.05 -25.74 -17.05
N ILE A 341 6.41 -25.90 -15.77
CA ILE A 341 5.44 -26.23 -14.71
C ILE A 341 4.43 -25.09 -14.43
N ASP A 342 4.71 -23.90 -14.95
CA ASP A 342 3.83 -22.73 -14.88
C ASP A 342 2.44 -23.03 -15.48
N VAL A 343 1.38 -22.63 -14.75
CA VAL A 343 -0.04 -22.86 -15.10
C VAL A 343 -0.45 -22.26 -16.44
N ARG A 344 0.30 -21.28 -16.96
CA ARG A 344 0.03 -20.71 -18.30
C ARG A 344 0.21 -21.72 -19.42
N SER A 345 1.04 -22.74 -19.22
CA SER A 345 1.21 -23.83 -20.20
C SER A 345 0.07 -24.86 -20.16
N GLU A 346 -0.75 -24.86 -19.09
CA GLU A 346 -1.76 -25.90 -18.83
C GLU A 346 -2.77 -26.04 -19.98
N VAL A 347 -3.23 -24.92 -20.55
CA VAL A 347 -4.20 -24.93 -21.66
C VAL A 347 -3.60 -25.61 -22.90
N MET A 348 -2.34 -25.33 -23.22
CA MET A 348 -1.63 -25.95 -24.35
C MET A 348 -1.41 -27.44 -24.09
N ARG A 349 -0.99 -27.80 -22.87
CA ARG A 349 -0.76 -29.18 -22.46
C ARG A 349 -2.03 -30.02 -22.60
N ARG A 350 -3.14 -29.57 -22.00
CA ARG A 350 -4.44 -30.23 -22.10
C ARG A 350 -4.95 -30.35 -23.53
N ALA A 351 -4.80 -29.30 -24.34
CA ALA A 351 -5.21 -29.32 -25.74
C ALA A 351 -4.44 -30.40 -26.53
N LEU A 352 -3.14 -30.55 -26.24
CA LEU A 352 -2.27 -31.53 -26.88
C LEU A 352 -2.61 -32.97 -26.44
N GLU A 353 -2.79 -33.21 -25.14
CA GLU A 353 -3.18 -34.53 -24.58
C GLU A 353 -4.56 -34.98 -25.07
N THR A 354 -5.48 -34.03 -25.30
CA THR A 354 -6.83 -34.34 -25.82
C THR A 354 -6.81 -34.84 -27.27
N GLN A 355 -5.74 -34.59 -28.04
CA GLN A 355 -5.67 -35.04 -29.43
C GLN A 355 -5.53 -36.57 -29.56
N HIS A 356 -4.92 -37.24 -28.58
CA HIS A 356 -4.76 -38.69 -28.59
C HIS A 356 -4.41 -39.22 -27.18
N PRO A 357 -5.02 -40.33 -26.70
CA PRO A 357 -4.71 -40.96 -25.41
C PRO A 357 -3.24 -41.39 -25.15
N ARG A 358 -2.37 -41.33 -26.17
CA ARG A 358 -0.95 -41.71 -26.10
C ARG A 358 -0.03 -40.49 -26.20
N ILE A 359 -0.59 -39.29 -26.23
CA ILE A 359 0.16 -38.05 -26.12
C ILE A 359 0.24 -37.71 -24.64
N GLN A 360 1.46 -37.49 -24.15
CA GLN A 360 1.73 -37.20 -22.74
C GLN A 360 2.49 -35.88 -22.62
N THR A 361 2.13 -35.05 -21.63
CA THR A 361 2.91 -33.85 -21.31
C THR A 361 3.54 -33.94 -19.93
N LEU A 362 4.77 -33.42 -19.83
CA LEU A 362 5.52 -33.33 -18.58
C LEU A 362 5.68 -31.87 -18.19
N GLY A 363 5.57 -31.58 -16.90
CA GLY A 363 5.94 -30.27 -16.35
C GLY A 363 7.41 -30.27 -15.93
N PHE A 364 8.15 -29.25 -16.34
CA PHE A 364 9.55 -29.03 -15.97
C PHE A 364 9.72 -27.60 -15.45
N ALA A 365 10.45 -27.43 -14.35
CA ALA A 365 10.81 -26.11 -13.86
C ALA A 365 12.03 -25.60 -14.64
N GLY A 366 11.80 -24.77 -15.66
CA GLY A 366 12.84 -24.30 -16.59
C GLY A 366 13.94 -23.42 -15.98
N PHE A 367 13.94 -23.15 -14.67
CA PHE A 367 14.71 -22.06 -14.07
C PHE A 367 15.32 -22.36 -12.69
N PHE A 368 15.86 -23.56 -12.46
CA PHE A 368 16.76 -23.76 -11.31
C PHE A 368 18.25 -23.59 -11.62
N GLY A 369 18.64 -23.15 -12.82
CA GLY A 369 20.04 -22.74 -13.10
C GLY A 369 21.11 -23.80 -12.81
N LEU A 370 20.72 -25.04 -12.51
CA LEU A 370 21.62 -26.14 -12.25
C LEU A 370 21.95 -26.75 -13.62
N PRO A 371 23.23 -26.73 -14.06
CA PRO A 371 23.62 -27.55 -15.19
C PRO A 371 23.28 -29.00 -14.82
N ILE A 372 22.40 -29.61 -15.59
CA ILE A 372 22.25 -31.06 -15.58
C ILE A 372 23.49 -31.58 -16.29
N THR A 373 24.52 -31.95 -15.52
CA THR A 373 25.70 -32.70 -15.99
C THR A 373 25.43 -34.19 -15.99
#